data_AF-A0A1B6MBW9-F1
#
_entry.id   AF-A0A1B6MBW9-F1
#
_cell.length_a   1.000
_cell.length_b   1.000
_cell.length_c   1.000
_cell.angle_alpha   90.00
_cell.angle_beta   90.00
_cell.angle_gamma   90.00
#
_symmetry.space_group_name_H-M   'P 1'
#
loop_
_entity.id
_entity.type
_entity.pdbx_description
1 polymer ?
#
loop_
_entity_poly.entity_id
_entity_poly.type
_entity_poly.pdbx_seq_one_letter_code
_entity_poly.pdbx_strand_id
1 'polypeptide(L)'
;MTNSSITQKSKGPAPTVDQINADRITQLANQYWAPHTKQKHLPFDKNVVKDIYIKEICGSKFAIRRTMMLEFSQYLENYLWPNYSTGLASHEHMMSIVVMLNEKFRERVPAWEAFKKRPDHFPGFFQQMLEACLSVASLREKTALIVFLNHAFNSMEVELIREQVKRLVSLSMWVSLQEGRREQELKKAPKWRKFWVKINKRDTPETRQKLEWERKFLHRLMLNFIDTLEAIPSEGEVSGETIQYCERFLELMIDLEALLPTRRFFNTVMDDCHLVVRCYLAALPRRDNGHLFAQLLDVLKFYSRFEISDETGDPLTDHDMTQIHYNSITSLQKAAFA
;
A
#
# COMPACT_ATOMS: atom_id res chain seq x y z
N MET A 1 0.91 -38.27 -26.24
CA MET A 1 1.64 -37.06 -26.63
C MET A 1 0.62 -36.05 -27.12
N THR A 2 0.13 -35.21 -26.22
CA THR A 2 -0.93 -34.22 -26.48
C THR A 2 -0.34 -32.85 -26.22
N ASN A 3 -0.04 -32.13 -27.30
CA ASN A 3 0.49 -30.77 -27.28
C ASN A 3 -0.58 -29.80 -26.77
N SER A 4 -0.39 -29.30 -25.54
CA SER A 4 -1.13 -28.16 -25.00
C SER A 4 -0.56 -26.86 -25.60
N SER A 5 -1.29 -26.25 -26.51
CA SER A 5 -1.01 -24.90 -27.04
C SER A 5 -1.21 -23.85 -25.95
N ILE A 6 -0.09 -23.34 -25.43
CA ILE A 6 -0.04 -22.18 -24.54
C ILE A 6 -0.39 -20.94 -25.36
N THR A 7 -1.56 -20.36 -25.10
CA THR A 7 -1.94 -19.04 -25.64
C THR A 7 -1.09 -17.95 -24.99
N GLN A 8 0.00 -17.56 -25.63
CA GLN A 8 0.74 -16.34 -25.30
C GLN A 8 -0.17 -15.12 -25.53
N LYS A 9 -0.47 -14.36 -24.47
CA LYS A 9 -1.04 -13.01 -24.61
C LYS A 9 -0.05 -12.16 -25.42
N SER A 10 -0.38 -11.83 -26.67
CA SER A 10 0.48 -11.02 -27.52
C SER A 10 0.64 -9.62 -26.93
N LYS A 11 1.88 -9.20 -26.65
CA LYS A 11 2.21 -7.78 -26.57
C LYS A 11 1.83 -7.17 -27.92
N GLY A 12 0.90 -6.22 -27.95
CA GLY A 12 0.51 -5.53 -29.19
C GLY A 12 1.73 -4.92 -29.89
N PRO A 13 1.67 -4.71 -31.22
CA PRO A 13 2.79 -4.18 -31.99
C PRO A 13 3.26 -2.83 -31.42
N ALA A 14 4.58 -2.65 -31.32
CA ALA A 14 5.17 -1.38 -30.91
C ALA A 14 4.74 -0.27 -31.89
N PRO A 15 4.34 0.92 -31.39
CA PRO A 15 3.87 2.00 -32.25
C PRO A 15 4.98 2.52 -33.17
N THR A 16 4.60 2.91 -34.38
CA THR A 16 5.51 3.60 -35.31
C THR A 16 5.86 4.99 -34.80
N VAL A 17 7.00 5.55 -35.25
CA VAL A 17 7.45 6.90 -34.87
C VAL A 17 6.37 7.95 -35.17
N ASP A 18 5.67 7.81 -36.30
CA ASP A 18 4.59 8.73 -36.69
C ASP A 18 3.37 8.63 -35.76
N GLN A 19 3.02 7.42 -35.31
CA GLN A 19 1.96 7.23 -34.33
C GLN A 19 2.33 7.80 -32.96
N ILE A 20 3.61 7.74 -32.57
CA ILE A 20 4.08 8.36 -31.32
C ILE A 20 4.01 9.89 -31.44
N ASN A 21 4.47 10.46 -32.55
CA ASN A 21 4.44 11.92 -32.77
C ASN A 21 3.01 12.48 -32.89
N ALA A 22 2.08 11.71 -33.45
CA ALA A 22 0.66 12.08 -33.53
C ALA A 22 -0.08 11.91 -32.20
N ASP A 23 0.51 11.25 -31.20
CA ASP A 23 -0.13 11.00 -29.93
C ASP A 23 -0.27 12.28 -29.09
N ARG A 24 -1.44 12.43 -28.46
CA ARG A 24 -1.76 13.58 -27.61
C ARG A 24 -0.80 13.74 -26.42
N ILE A 25 -0.33 12.66 -25.80
CA ILE A 25 0.64 12.73 -24.71
C ILE A 25 1.95 13.29 -25.23
N THR A 26 2.43 12.84 -26.39
CA THR A 26 3.67 13.34 -26.99
C THR A 26 3.58 14.81 -27.36
N GLN A 27 2.44 15.26 -27.91
CA GLN A 27 2.21 16.66 -28.23
C GLN A 27 2.23 17.54 -26.97
N LEU A 28 1.54 17.13 -25.91
CA LEU A 28 1.55 17.83 -24.62
C LEU A 28 2.95 17.82 -24.00
N ALA A 29 3.65 16.69 -24.04
CA ALA A 29 5.02 16.59 -23.53
C ALA A 29 5.92 17.61 -24.22
N ASN A 30 5.89 17.67 -25.55
CA ASN A 30 6.69 18.61 -26.32
C ASN A 30 6.37 20.08 -26.01
N GLN A 31 5.13 20.39 -25.65
CA GLN A 31 4.72 21.75 -25.26
C GLN A 31 5.12 22.14 -23.84
N TYR A 32 5.26 21.19 -22.92
CA TYR A 32 5.29 21.50 -21.49
C TYR A 32 6.46 20.92 -20.68
N TRP A 33 6.97 19.72 -21.00
CA TRP A 33 7.95 19.05 -20.11
C TRP A 33 8.98 18.14 -20.78
N ALA A 34 8.85 17.85 -22.08
CA ALA A 34 9.76 16.96 -22.77
C ALA A 34 11.20 17.53 -22.77
N PRO A 35 12.23 16.72 -22.47
CA PRO A 35 13.60 17.22 -22.31
C PRO A 35 14.16 17.95 -23.53
N HIS A 36 13.79 17.51 -24.73
CA HIS A 36 14.32 18.00 -26.00
C HIS A 36 13.68 19.32 -26.48
N THR A 37 12.59 19.78 -25.84
CA THR A 37 11.91 21.04 -26.18
C THR A 37 11.99 22.09 -25.07
N LYS A 38 12.88 21.91 -24.08
CA LYS A 38 12.96 22.69 -22.85
C LYS A 38 12.96 24.21 -23.03
N GLN A 39 13.54 24.72 -24.11
CA GLN A 39 13.63 26.16 -24.38
C GLN A 39 12.30 26.81 -24.79
N LYS A 40 11.29 26.01 -25.14
CA LYS A 40 9.99 26.47 -25.67
C LYS A 40 8.81 26.02 -24.81
N HIS A 41 9.06 25.55 -23.59
CA HIS A 41 7.99 25.07 -22.71
C HIS A 41 7.08 26.22 -22.28
N LEU A 42 5.78 25.95 -22.31
CA LEU A 42 4.77 26.81 -21.71
C LEU A 42 4.85 26.75 -20.17
N PRO A 43 4.36 27.78 -19.45
CA PRO A 43 4.24 27.73 -17.99
C PRO A 43 3.40 26.54 -17.51
N PHE A 44 3.60 26.14 -16.26
CA PHE A 44 2.80 25.08 -15.63
C PHE A 44 1.30 25.42 -15.67
N ASP A 45 0.50 24.44 -16.09
CA ASP A 45 -0.95 24.53 -16.09
C ASP A 45 -1.56 23.28 -15.43
N LYS A 46 -2.20 23.47 -14.28
CA LYS A 46 -2.89 22.41 -13.54
C LYS A 46 -3.97 21.71 -14.36
N ASN A 47 -4.56 22.37 -15.35
CA ASN A 47 -5.58 21.77 -16.21
C ASN A 47 -4.99 20.69 -17.12
N VAL A 48 -3.71 20.80 -17.50
CA VAL A 48 -3.01 19.76 -18.27
C VAL A 48 -2.91 18.48 -17.46
N VAL A 49 -2.56 18.59 -16.16
CA VAL A 49 -2.52 17.44 -15.25
C VAL A 49 -3.90 16.80 -15.10
N LYS A 50 -4.93 17.62 -14.87
CA LYS A 50 -6.31 17.16 -14.76
C LYS A 50 -6.78 16.45 -16.04
N ASP A 51 -6.49 17.02 -17.21
CA ASP A 51 -6.88 16.47 -18.50
C ASP A 51 -6.19 15.15 -18.81
N ILE A 52 -4.89 15.04 -18.52
CA ILE A 52 -4.13 13.79 -18.66
C ILE A 52 -4.72 12.73 -17.74
N TYR A 53 -4.95 13.07 -16.47
CA TYR A 53 -5.51 12.14 -15.50
C TYR A 53 -6.88 11.61 -15.93
N ILE A 54 -7.82 12.51 -16.25
CA ILE A 54 -9.19 12.12 -16.59
C ILE A 54 -9.25 11.40 -17.94
N LYS A 55 -8.65 11.97 -18.99
CA LYS A 55 -8.82 11.49 -20.37
C LYS A 55 -7.87 10.35 -20.71
N GLU A 56 -6.62 10.42 -20.26
CA GLU A 56 -5.59 9.45 -20.65
C GLU A 56 -5.44 8.32 -19.63
N ILE A 57 -5.45 8.62 -18.32
CA ILE A 57 -5.27 7.59 -17.29
C ILE A 57 -6.62 6.92 -16.98
N CYS A 58 -7.61 7.68 -16.51
CA CYS A 58 -8.93 7.14 -16.19
C CYS A 58 -9.70 6.69 -17.44
N GLY A 59 -9.69 7.49 -18.51
CA GLY A 59 -10.37 7.18 -19.76
C GLY A 59 -9.87 5.90 -20.44
N SER A 60 -8.58 5.56 -20.26
CA SER A 60 -8.02 4.29 -20.74
C SER A 60 -8.10 3.14 -19.73
N LYS A 61 -8.74 3.36 -18.56
CA LYS A 61 -8.80 2.41 -17.45
C LYS A 61 -7.40 1.98 -16.96
N PHE A 62 -6.50 2.95 -16.82
CA PHE A 62 -5.11 2.78 -16.37
C PHE A 62 -4.31 1.86 -17.31
N ALA A 63 -4.50 2.02 -18.63
CA ALA A 63 -3.80 1.20 -19.60
C ALA A 63 -2.28 1.44 -19.53
N ILE A 64 -1.52 0.34 -19.40
CA ILE A 64 -0.05 0.34 -19.30
C ILE A 64 0.59 1.16 -20.43
N ARG A 65 0.05 1.07 -21.65
CA ARG A 65 0.59 1.84 -22.78
C ARG A 65 0.53 3.36 -22.56
N ARG A 66 -0.52 3.90 -21.93
CA ARG A 66 -0.62 5.35 -21.66
C ARG A 66 0.35 5.75 -20.53
N THR A 67 0.47 4.93 -19.48
CA THR A 67 1.38 5.20 -18.36
C THR A 67 2.84 5.15 -18.81
N MET A 68 3.22 4.16 -19.63
CA MET A 68 4.54 4.08 -20.25
C MET A 68 4.89 5.33 -21.07
N MET A 69 3.96 5.85 -21.87
CA MET A 69 4.22 7.05 -22.68
C MET A 69 4.46 8.30 -21.81
N LEU A 70 3.71 8.44 -20.71
CA LEU A 70 3.94 9.51 -19.73
C LEU A 70 5.30 9.36 -19.05
N GLU A 71 5.66 8.15 -18.61
CA GLU A 71 6.93 7.85 -17.96
C GLU A 71 8.12 8.14 -18.89
N PHE A 72 8.07 7.64 -20.14
CA PHE A 72 9.14 7.83 -21.13
C PHE A 72 9.36 9.32 -21.45
N SER A 73 8.31 10.12 -21.39
CA SER A 73 8.38 11.58 -21.58
C SER A 73 8.91 12.34 -20.35
N GLN A 74 9.23 11.66 -19.25
CA GLN A 74 9.67 12.22 -17.96
C GLN A 74 8.60 13.11 -17.30
N TYR A 75 7.34 12.68 -17.37
CA TYR A 75 6.21 13.45 -16.83
C TYR A 75 6.33 13.71 -15.32
N LEU A 76 6.84 12.75 -14.55
CA LEU A 76 7.04 12.89 -13.11
C LEU A 76 8.10 13.95 -12.77
N GLU A 77 9.27 13.81 -13.37
CA GLU A 77 10.47 14.60 -13.05
C GLU A 77 10.37 16.03 -13.55
N ASN A 78 9.73 16.24 -14.71
CA ASN A 78 9.76 17.52 -15.40
C ASN A 78 8.45 18.30 -15.27
N TYR A 79 7.32 17.65 -14.95
CA TYR A 79 6.02 18.33 -14.87
C TYR A 79 5.30 18.15 -13.53
N LEU A 80 5.16 16.92 -13.04
CA LEU A 80 4.36 16.67 -11.84
C LEU A 80 5.07 17.14 -10.57
N TRP A 81 6.24 16.57 -10.25
CA TRP A 81 6.88 16.82 -8.96
C TRP A 81 7.39 18.26 -8.78
N PRO A 82 8.01 18.90 -9.81
CA PRO A 82 8.42 20.30 -9.70
C PRO A 82 7.28 21.28 -9.49
N ASN A 83 6.04 20.90 -9.78
CA ASN A 83 4.86 21.75 -9.65
C ASN A 83 3.88 21.25 -8.58
N TYR A 84 4.26 20.22 -7.83
CA TYR A 84 3.47 19.75 -6.71
C TYR A 84 3.70 20.66 -5.49
N SER A 85 2.61 21.09 -4.85
CA SER A 85 2.67 21.88 -3.63
C SER A 85 1.65 21.40 -2.61
N THR A 86 2.14 21.09 -1.40
CA THR A 86 1.32 20.63 -0.28
C THR A 86 0.17 21.60 0.00
N GLY A 87 -1.05 21.08 0.11
CA GLY A 87 -2.26 21.87 0.40
C GLY A 87 -2.86 22.59 -0.82
N LEU A 88 -2.18 22.60 -1.97
CA LEU A 88 -2.68 23.22 -3.21
C LEU A 88 -2.90 22.19 -4.33
N ALA A 89 -2.13 21.10 -4.33
CA ALA A 89 -2.21 20.05 -5.34
C ALA A 89 -3.57 19.31 -5.28
N SER A 90 -4.15 19.08 -6.45
CA SER A 90 -5.44 18.38 -6.57
C SER A 90 -5.29 16.86 -6.45
N HIS A 91 -6.43 16.18 -6.30
CA HIS A 91 -6.48 14.71 -6.32
C HIS A 91 -5.88 14.13 -7.61
N GLU A 92 -6.18 14.72 -8.77
CA GLU A 92 -5.65 14.28 -10.07
C GLU A 92 -4.13 14.41 -10.14
N HIS A 93 -3.56 15.45 -9.53
CA HIS A 93 -2.11 15.65 -9.46
C HIS A 93 -1.45 14.58 -8.58
N MET A 94 -2.00 14.35 -7.39
CA MET A 94 -1.53 13.31 -6.47
C MET A 94 -1.62 11.92 -7.11
N MET A 95 -2.76 11.57 -7.69
CA MET A 95 -2.95 10.27 -8.34
C MET A 95 -2.06 10.10 -9.56
N SER A 96 -1.83 11.15 -10.34
CA SER A 96 -0.87 11.09 -11.46
C SER A 96 0.54 10.77 -10.98
N ILE A 97 0.98 11.34 -9.85
CA ILE A 97 2.28 11.01 -9.23
C ILE A 97 2.31 9.55 -8.78
N VAL A 98 1.26 9.07 -8.11
CA VAL A 98 1.12 7.67 -7.68
C VAL A 98 1.25 6.71 -8.87
N VAL A 99 0.55 6.99 -9.97
CA VAL A 99 0.58 6.15 -11.18
C VAL A 99 1.96 6.15 -11.83
N MET A 100 2.63 7.29 -11.92
CA MET A 100 3.99 7.36 -12.47
C MET A 100 5.01 6.61 -11.61
N LEU A 101 4.87 6.67 -10.28
CA LEU A 101 5.72 5.92 -9.36
C LEU A 101 5.54 4.41 -9.54
N ASN A 102 4.30 3.92 -9.55
CA ASN A 102 4.00 2.51 -9.78
C ASN A 102 4.55 2.02 -11.13
N GLU A 103 4.44 2.85 -12.17
CA GLU A 103 4.99 2.55 -13.50
C GLU A 103 6.52 2.43 -13.46
N LYS A 104 7.22 3.32 -12.74
CA LYS A 104 8.67 3.23 -12.56
C LYS A 104 9.10 1.95 -11.86
N PHE A 105 8.38 1.53 -10.82
CA PHE A 105 8.63 0.24 -10.18
C PHE A 105 8.37 -0.94 -11.13
N ARG A 106 7.32 -0.86 -11.94
CA ARG A 106 6.99 -1.88 -12.97
C ARG A 106 8.12 -2.03 -14.00
N GLU A 107 8.71 -0.92 -14.44
CA GLU A 107 9.84 -0.88 -15.37
C GLU A 107 11.21 -1.05 -14.68
N ARG A 108 11.24 -1.19 -13.35
CA ARG A 108 12.46 -1.38 -12.54
C ARG A 108 13.49 -0.25 -12.72
N VAL A 109 13.01 0.98 -12.84
CA VAL A 109 13.84 2.19 -12.91
C VAL A 109 13.83 2.95 -11.58
N PRO A 110 14.82 3.81 -11.28
CA PRO A 110 14.86 4.57 -10.03
C PRO A 110 13.60 5.43 -9.84
N ALA A 111 12.82 5.13 -8.80
CA ALA A 111 11.51 5.76 -8.55
C ALA A 111 11.60 7.03 -7.68
N TRP A 112 12.57 7.08 -6.76
CA TRP A 112 12.58 8.08 -5.68
C TRP A 112 13.45 9.32 -5.95
N GLU A 113 14.19 9.37 -7.06
CA GLU A 113 15.18 10.43 -7.33
C GLU A 113 14.58 11.84 -7.39
N ALA A 114 13.40 12.00 -7.99
CA ALA A 114 12.71 13.29 -8.07
C ALA A 114 12.41 13.86 -6.67
N PHE A 115 11.95 13.01 -5.76
CA PHE A 115 11.59 13.37 -4.40
C PHE A 115 12.82 13.69 -3.55
N LYS A 116 13.92 12.95 -3.73
CA LYS A 116 15.19 13.26 -3.06
C LYS A 116 15.75 14.63 -3.47
N LYS A 117 15.59 15.02 -4.74
CA LYS A 117 16.04 16.34 -5.24
C LYS A 117 15.22 17.50 -4.70
N ARG A 118 13.94 17.28 -4.40
CA ARG A 118 13.05 18.31 -3.82
C ARG A 118 12.14 17.66 -2.76
N PRO A 119 12.61 17.47 -1.52
CA PRO A 119 11.91 16.67 -0.51
C PRO A 119 10.79 17.42 0.22
N ASP A 120 10.76 18.75 0.17
CA ASP A 120 9.96 19.61 1.06
C ASP A 120 8.46 19.29 1.06
N HIS A 121 7.91 18.94 -0.11
CA HIS A 121 6.48 18.63 -0.25
C HIS A 121 6.14 17.16 -0.04
N PHE A 122 7.13 16.27 0.12
CA PHE A 122 6.90 14.83 0.23
C PHE A 122 6.05 14.42 1.43
N PRO A 123 6.25 14.97 2.66
CA PRO A 123 5.38 14.65 3.78
C PRO A 123 3.90 14.99 3.54
N GLY A 124 3.66 16.11 2.84
CA GLY A 124 2.31 16.55 2.49
C GLY A 124 1.66 15.68 1.40
N PHE A 125 2.42 15.32 0.37
CA PHE A 125 2.02 14.34 -0.63
C PHE A 125 1.68 12.98 -0.01
N PHE A 126 2.55 12.48 0.87
CA PHE A 126 2.34 11.20 1.52
C PHE A 126 1.07 11.22 2.39
N GLN A 127 0.83 12.31 3.14
CA GLN A 127 -0.40 12.46 3.91
C GLN A 127 -1.66 12.46 3.03
N GLN A 128 -1.65 13.20 1.92
CA GLN A 128 -2.77 13.23 0.97
C GLN A 128 -3.05 11.82 0.39
N MET A 129 -1.99 11.06 0.10
CA MET A 129 -2.09 9.67 -0.37
C MET A 129 -2.72 8.76 0.70
N LEU A 130 -2.29 8.84 1.96
CA LEU A 130 -2.88 8.05 3.06
C LEU A 130 -4.38 8.37 3.24
N GLU A 131 -4.76 9.64 3.13
CA GLU A 131 -6.18 10.05 3.19
C GLU A 131 -6.98 9.49 2.01
N ALA A 132 -6.38 9.49 0.81
CA ALA A 132 -7.00 8.92 -0.38
C ALA A 132 -7.22 7.40 -0.26
N CYS A 133 -6.30 6.65 0.36
CA CYS A 133 -6.46 5.21 0.61
C CYS A 133 -7.77 4.86 1.36
N LEU A 134 -8.27 5.78 2.18
CA LEU A 134 -9.46 5.57 3.02
C LEU A 134 -10.72 6.26 2.48
N SER A 135 -10.61 7.14 1.48
CA SER A 135 -11.74 7.99 1.03
C SER A 135 -12.15 7.79 -0.42
N VAL A 136 -11.23 7.35 -1.28
CA VAL A 136 -11.50 7.20 -2.71
C VAL A 136 -12.49 6.08 -2.97
N ALA A 137 -13.50 6.31 -3.81
CA ALA A 137 -14.51 5.30 -4.16
C ALA A 137 -14.06 4.33 -5.26
N SER A 138 -13.22 4.79 -6.20
CA SER A 138 -12.77 3.97 -7.33
C SER A 138 -11.83 2.86 -6.88
N LEU A 139 -12.18 1.60 -7.16
CA LEU A 139 -11.34 0.44 -6.86
C LEU A 139 -10.01 0.47 -7.60
N ARG A 140 -9.96 1.02 -8.82
CA ARG A 140 -8.69 1.19 -9.57
C ARG A 140 -7.75 2.15 -8.87
N GLU A 141 -8.26 3.29 -8.42
CA GLU A 141 -7.47 4.27 -7.69
C GLU A 141 -7.02 3.69 -6.34
N LYS A 142 -7.93 3.04 -5.58
CA LYS A 142 -7.57 2.31 -4.35
C LYS A 142 -6.45 1.30 -4.61
N THR A 143 -6.56 0.51 -5.66
CA THR A 143 -5.52 -0.48 -6.03
C THR A 143 -4.18 0.19 -6.32
N ALA A 144 -4.16 1.27 -7.10
CA ALA A 144 -2.94 2.02 -7.39
C ALA A 144 -2.31 2.61 -6.11
N LEU A 145 -3.14 3.11 -5.18
CA LEU A 145 -2.70 3.62 -3.88
C LEU A 145 -2.12 2.52 -2.99
N ILE A 146 -2.74 1.33 -2.96
CA ILE A 146 -2.21 0.17 -2.21
C ILE A 146 -0.86 -0.29 -2.79
N VAL A 147 -0.73 -0.36 -4.12
CA VAL A 147 0.54 -0.71 -4.78
C VAL A 147 1.62 0.31 -4.44
N PHE A 148 1.29 1.61 -4.48
CA PHE A 148 2.23 2.66 -4.08
C PHE A 148 2.64 2.56 -2.62
N LEU A 149 1.67 2.33 -1.72
CA LEU A 149 1.93 2.17 -0.30
C LEU A 149 2.85 0.96 -0.05
N ASN A 150 2.66 -0.13 -0.79
CA ASN A 150 3.52 -1.31 -0.72
C ASN A 150 4.95 -0.97 -1.16
N HIS A 151 5.12 -0.26 -2.29
CA HIS A 151 6.43 0.23 -2.72
C HIS A 151 7.10 1.13 -1.68
N ALA A 152 6.33 1.97 -0.97
CA ALA A 152 6.88 2.82 0.09
C ALA A 152 7.39 2.00 1.29
N PHE A 153 6.66 0.97 1.73
CA PHE A 153 7.13 0.07 2.79
C PHE A 153 8.33 -0.76 2.36
N ASN A 154 8.39 -1.19 1.11
CA ASN A 154 9.52 -1.91 0.52
C ASN A 154 10.72 -1.02 0.17
N SER A 155 10.67 0.28 0.50
CA SER A 155 11.75 1.26 0.24
C SER A 155 12.24 1.95 1.53
N MET A 156 12.19 1.25 2.67
CA MET A 156 12.61 1.77 3.97
C MET A 156 14.12 2.08 4.07
N GLU A 157 14.95 1.63 3.14
CA GLU A 157 16.34 2.04 2.99
C GLU A 157 16.47 3.52 2.60
N VAL A 158 15.49 4.05 1.85
CA VAL A 158 15.45 5.46 1.46
C VAL A 158 14.97 6.31 2.63
N GLU A 159 15.85 7.15 3.17
CA GLU A 159 15.58 7.96 4.37
C GLU A 159 14.29 8.77 4.28
N LEU A 160 14.08 9.49 3.16
CA LEU A 160 12.87 10.28 2.93
C LEU A 160 11.58 9.46 3.09
N ILE A 161 11.59 8.22 2.59
CA ILE A 161 10.44 7.30 2.64
C ILE A 161 10.30 6.70 4.03
N ARG A 162 11.40 6.23 4.61
CA ARG A 162 11.47 5.66 5.96
C ARG A 162 10.85 6.59 7.01
N GLU A 163 11.14 7.89 6.94
CA GLU A 163 10.57 8.88 7.88
C GLU A 163 9.04 8.96 7.80
N GLN A 164 8.45 8.66 6.63
CA GLN A 164 6.99 8.65 6.45
C GLN A 164 6.35 7.32 6.85
N VAL A 165 6.95 6.19 6.48
CA VAL A 165 6.33 4.86 6.72
C VAL A 165 6.56 4.35 8.15
N LYS A 166 7.70 4.66 8.78
CA LYS A 166 8.04 4.15 10.12
C LYS A 166 7.02 4.56 11.19
N ARG A 167 6.38 5.73 11.04
CA ARG A 167 5.37 6.20 11.99
C ARG A 167 4.11 5.33 11.97
N LEU A 168 3.80 4.70 10.84
CA LEU A 168 2.61 3.86 10.65
C LEU A 168 2.75 2.46 11.28
N VAL A 169 3.98 1.99 11.52
CA VAL A 169 4.29 0.65 12.04
C VAL A 169 5.07 0.69 13.37
N SER A 170 4.99 1.82 14.08
CA SER A 170 5.63 1.99 15.38
C SER A 170 4.75 1.47 16.52
N LEU A 171 5.32 1.26 17.72
CA LEU A 171 4.56 0.87 18.92
C LEU A 171 3.30 1.72 19.16
N SER A 172 3.32 2.99 18.76
CA SER A 172 2.19 3.89 18.92
C SER A 172 0.93 3.47 18.16
N MET A 173 1.06 2.59 17.15
CA MET A 173 -0.06 2.01 16.43
C MET A 173 -0.97 1.14 17.32
N TRP A 174 -0.47 0.61 18.44
CA TRP A 174 -1.26 -0.16 19.41
C TRP A 174 -2.39 0.63 20.09
N VAL A 175 -2.52 1.93 19.79
CA VAL A 175 -3.74 2.70 20.10
C VAL A 175 -4.98 2.14 19.40
N SER A 176 -4.81 1.37 18.31
CA SER A 176 -5.90 0.68 17.62
C SER A 176 -6.32 -0.64 18.27
N LEU A 177 -5.49 -1.23 19.13
CA LEU A 177 -5.82 -2.48 19.81
C LEU A 177 -6.92 -2.27 20.84
N GLN A 178 -7.72 -3.32 21.03
CA GLN A 178 -8.60 -3.41 22.20
C GLN A 178 -7.78 -3.22 23.49
N GLU A 179 -8.37 -2.55 24.49
CA GLU A 179 -7.65 -2.22 25.73
C GLU A 179 -7.12 -3.47 26.45
N GLY A 180 -7.95 -4.52 26.54
CA GLY A 180 -7.56 -5.79 27.14
C GLY A 180 -6.39 -6.45 26.40
N ARG A 181 -6.45 -6.50 25.06
CA ARG A 181 -5.37 -7.04 24.23
C ARG A 181 -4.08 -6.27 24.41
N ARG A 182 -4.13 -4.93 24.33
CA ARG A 182 -2.97 -4.06 24.54
C ARG A 182 -2.32 -4.29 25.90
N GLU A 183 -3.12 -4.37 26.95
CA GLU A 183 -2.61 -4.58 28.31
C GLU A 183 -1.97 -5.96 28.49
N GLN A 184 -2.51 -6.99 27.84
CA GLN A 184 -1.90 -8.32 27.80
C GLN A 184 -0.51 -8.29 27.14
N GLU A 185 -0.36 -7.66 25.97
CA GLU A 185 0.93 -7.59 25.29
C GLU A 185 1.96 -6.74 26.07
N LEU A 186 1.55 -5.60 26.62
CA LEU A 186 2.42 -4.75 27.43
C LEU A 186 2.82 -5.39 28.77
N LYS A 187 2.07 -6.39 29.26
CA LYS A 187 2.47 -7.20 30.43
C LYS A 187 3.58 -8.19 30.05
N LYS A 188 3.51 -8.80 28.87
CA LYS A 188 4.55 -9.72 28.37
C LYS A 188 5.88 -9.02 28.11
N ALA A 189 5.84 -7.76 27.63
CA ALA A 189 7.03 -6.95 27.33
C ALA A 189 7.12 -5.67 28.19
N PRO A 190 7.64 -5.73 29.43
CA PRO A 190 7.74 -4.56 30.33
C PRO A 190 8.54 -3.38 29.75
N LYS A 191 9.50 -3.63 28.86
CA LYS A 191 10.26 -2.59 28.16
C LYS A 191 9.33 -1.74 27.28
N TRP A 192 8.44 -2.37 26.53
CA TRP A 192 7.47 -1.68 25.68
C TRP A 192 6.45 -0.89 26.48
N ARG A 193 6.03 -1.38 27.66
CA ARG A 193 5.20 -0.60 28.60
C ARG A 193 5.84 0.73 28.97
N LYS A 194 7.14 0.75 29.27
CA LYS A 194 7.85 2.00 29.57
C LYS A 194 7.83 2.97 28.38
N PHE A 195 8.01 2.48 27.15
CA PHE A 195 7.93 3.31 25.95
C PHE A 195 6.50 3.79 25.66
N TRP A 196 5.50 2.93 25.82
CA TRP A 196 4.08 3.27 25.68
C TRP A 196 3.68 4.44 26.59
N VAL A 197 4.07 4.38 27.87
CA VAL A 197 3.83 5.47 28.82
C VAL A 197 4.52 6.77 28.38
N LYS A 198 5.74 6.71 27.85
CA LYS A 198 6.46 7.90 27.34
C LYS A 198 5.79 8.50 26.10
N ILE A 199 5.33 7.66 25.17
CA ILE A 199 4.60 8.10 23.97
C ILE A 199 3.36 8.89 24.40
N ASN A 200 2.53 8.31 25.27
CA ASN A 200 1.28 8.96 25.72
C ASN A 200 1.52 10.26 26.49
N LYS A 201 2.64 10.36 27.23
CA LYS A 201 3.03 11.60 27.91
C LYS A 201 3.52 12.70 26.97
N ARG A 202 4.07 12.34 25.80
CA ARG A 202 4.59 13.30 24.81
C ARG A 202 3.46 13.93 23.98
N ASP A 203 2.34 13.24 23.84
CA ASP A 203 1.24 13.67 22.98
C ASP A 203 0.47 14.85 23.60
N THR A 204 0.72 16.04 23.08
CA THR A 204 -0.03 17.25 23.46
C THR A 204 -1.46 17.19 22.91
N PRO A 205 -2.44 17.85 23.56
CA PRO A 205 -3.82 17.87 23.08
C PRO A 205 -3.97 18.32 21.62
N GLU A 206 -3.16 19.28 21.18
CA GLU A 206 -3.23 19.90 19.84
C GLU A 206 -2.76 18.94 18.74
N THR A 207 -1.80 18.06 19.05
CA THR A 207 -1.23 17.11 18.09
C THR A 207 -1.90 15.73 18.15
N ARG A 208 -2.65 15.46 19.22
CA ARG A 208 -3.24 14.15 19.52
C ARG A 208 -4.15 13.64 18.41
N GLN A 209 -5.04 14.48 17.88
CA GLN A 209 -5.99 14.05 16.85
C GLN A 209 -5.28 13.61 15.56
N LYS A 210 -4.27 14.38 15.12
CA LYS A 210 -3.47 14.05 13.94
C LYS A 210 -2.68 12.76 14.16
N LEU A 211 -2.00 12.64 15.31
CA LEU A 211 -1.21 11.45 15.64
C LEU A 211 -2.09 10.21 15.77
N GLU A 212 -3.25 10.32 16.40
CA GLU A 212 -4.21 9.23 16.52
C GLU A 212 -4.73 8.78 15.16
N TRP A 213 -4.98 9.73 14.25
CA TRP A 213 -5.32 9.41 12.88
C TRP A 213 -4.19 8.57 12.24
N GLU A 214 -2.95 9.04 12.24
CA GLU A 214 -1.82 8.32 11.61
C GLU A 214 -1.61 6.94 12.22
N ARG A 215 -1.68 6.82 13.55
CA ARG A 215 -1.46 5.56 14.29
C ARG A 215 -2.52 4.51 14.02
N LYS A 216 -3.76 4.93 13.73
CA LYS A 216 -4.87 4.02 13.38
C LYS A 216 -5.01 3.81 11.88
N PHE A 217 -4.12 4.37 11.05
CA PHE A 217 -4.24 4.31 9.59
C PHE A 217 -4.31 2.86 9.07
N LEU A 218 -3.31 2.01 9.38
CA LEU A 218 -3.29 0.63 8.89
C LEU A 218 -4.46 -0.20 9.43
N HIS A 219 -4.89 0.04 10.66
CA HIS A 219 -6.08 -0.60 11.22
C HIS A 219 -7.35 -0.23 10.43
N ARG A 220 -7.59 1.07 10.20
CA ARG A 220 -8.73 1.52 9.37
C ARG A 220 -8.64 1.01 7.94
N LEU A 221 -7.43 0.90 7.40
CA LEU A 221 -7.19 0.37 6.07
C LEU A 221 -7.57 -1.12 5.98
N MET A 222 -7.21 -1.93 6.98
CA MET A 222 -7.63 -3.33 7.08
C MET A 222 -9.15 -3.46 7.21
N LEU A 223 -9.81 -2.62 8.01
CA LEU A 223 -11.27 -2.64 8.12
C LEU A 223 -11.94 -2.33 6.76
N ASN A 224 -11.49 -1.29 6.06
CA ASN A 224 -11.99 -0.95 4.72
C ASN A 224 -11.81 -2.09 3.71
N PHE A 225 -10.66 -2.77 3.75
CA PHE A 225 -10.43 -3.94 2.91
C PHE A 225 -11.40 -5.06 3.25
N ILE A 226 -11.62 -5.34 4.53
CA ILE A 226 -12.51 -6.43 4.90
C ILE A 226 -13.96 -6.11 4.53
N ASP A 227 -14.43 -4.89 4.72
CA ASP A 227 -15.78 -4.49 4.27
C ASP A 227 -15.94 -4.74 2.76
N THR A 228 -14.88 -4.48 1.98
CA THR A 228 -14.86 -4.77 0.54
C THR A 228 -14.87 -6.27 0.25
N LEU A 229 -14.11 -7.07 1.01
CA LEU A 229 -13.99 -8.51 0.85
C LEU A 229 -15.28 -9.25 1.23
N GLU A 230 -15.91 -8.86 2.34
CA GLU A 230 -17.14 -9.46 2.86
C GLU A 230 -18.37 -9.08 2.03
N ALA A 231 -18.33 -7.96 1.30
CA ALA A 231 -19.35 -7.59 0.33
C ALA A 231 -19.33 -8.47 -0.95
N ILE A 232 -18.31 -9.31 -1.16
CA ILE A 232 -18.25 -10.21 -2.31
C ILE A 232 -19.25 -11.35 -2.11
N PRO A 233 -20.21 -11.55 -3.03
CA PRO A 233 -21.19 -12.62 -2.91
C PRO A 233 -20.56 -14.00 -3.11
N SER A 234 -21.17 -15.03 -2.51
CA SER A 234 -20.76 -16.43 -2.69
C SER A 234 -20.90 -16.92 -4.14
N GLU A 235 -21.93 -16.44 -4.83
CA GLU A 235 -22.28 -16.80 -6.21
C GLU A 235 -22.47 -15.54 -7.07
N GLY A 236 -22.61 -15.68 -8.39
CA GLY A 236 -22.81 -14.56 -9.32
C GLY A 236 -21.51 -13.89 -9.76
N GLU A 237 -21.61 -12.78 -10.50
CA GLU A 237 -20.43 -12.07 -11.04
C GLU A 237 -19.73 -11.21 -9.98
N VAL A 238 -18.41 -11.14 -10.07
CA VAL A 238 -17.56 -10.28 -9.25
C VAL A 238 -16.66 -9.49 -10.18
N SER A 239 -16.59 -8.17 -9.98
CA SER A 239 -15.73 -7.31 -10.77
C SER A 239 -14.26 -7.72 -10.61
N GLY A 240 -13.54 -7.84 -11.74
CA GLY A 240 -12.10 -8.08 -11.73
C GLY A 240 -11.31 -7.00 -11.00
N GLU A 241 -11.84 -5.77 -10.91
CA GLU A 241 -11.23 -4.68 -10.13
C GLU A 241 -11.27 -4.97 -8.63
N THR A 242 -12.35 -5.57 -8.12
CA THR A 242 -12.49 -5.97 -6.72
C THR A 242 -11.49 -7.07 -6.38
N ILE A 243 -11.39 -8.07 -7.25
CA ILE A 243 -10.45 -9.20 -7.07
C ILE A 243 -9.02 -8.69 -7.05
N GLN A 244 -8.66 -7.84 -8.03
CA GLN A 244 -7.32 -7.26 -8.12
C GLN A 244 -6.99 -6.40 -6.89
N TYR A 245 -7.94 -5.60 -6.40
CA TYR A 245 -7.76 -4.83 -5.17
C TYR A 245 -7.47 -5.76 -3.99
N CYS A 246 -8.25 -6.83 -3.82
CA CYS A 246 -8.08 -7.79 -2.74
C CYS A 246 -6.73 -8.52 -2.81
N GLU A 247 -6.29 -8.91 -4.01
CA GLU A 247 -4.97 -9.53 -4.24
C GLU A 247 -3.83 -8.58 -3.87
N ARG A 248 -3.86 -7.34 -4.35
CA ARG A 248 -2.85 -6.31 -4.02
C ARG A 248 -2.86 -5.93 -2.56
N PHE A 249 -4.02 -6.01 -1.91
CA PHE A 249 -4.11 -5.81 -0.47
C PHE A 249 -3.36 -6.91 0.29
N LEU A 250 -3.56 -8.18 -0.05
CA LEU A 250 -2.83 -9.27 0.61
C LEU A 250 -1.32 -9.18 0.36
N GLU A 251 -0.89 -8.76 -0.84
CA GLU A 251 0.52 -8.51 -1.14
C GLU A 251 1.14 -7.48 -0.16
N LEU A 252 0.44 -6.37 0.09
CA LEU A 252 0.87 -5.38 1.10
C LEU A 252 0.97 -6.00 2.50
N MET A 253 -0.01 -6.82 2.91
CA MET A 253 0.00 -7.46 4.24
C MET A 253 1.16 -8.46 4.37
N ILE A 254 1.44 -9.22 3.31
CA ILE A 254 2.55 -10.18 3.26
C ILE A 254 3.88 -9.44 3.42
N ASP A 255 4.10 -8.37 2.65
CA ASP A 255 5.35 -7.62 2.69
C ASP A 255 5.58 -6.95 4.06
N LEU A 256 4.51 -6.42 4.68
CA LEU A 256 4.57 -5.89 6.05
C LEU A 256 4.92 -6.96 7.08
N GLU A 257 4.37 -8.17 6.95
CA GLU A 257 4.59 -9.28 7.88
C GLU A 257 5.93 -9.99 7.67
N ALA A 258 6.48 -9.94 6.45
CA ALA A 258 7.72 -10.61 6.08
C ALA A 258 8.99 -9.86 6.54
N LEU A 259 8.88 -8.57 6.88
CA LEU A 259 10.00 -7.74 7.32
C LEU A 259 9.86 -7.38 8.81
N LEU A 260 10.87 -7.71 9.62
CA LEU A 260 10.83 -7.47 11.08
C LEU A 260 10.53 -6.00 11.48
N PRO A 261 11.09 -4.96 10.81
CA PRO A 261 10.82 -3.57 11.19
C PRO A 261 9.36 -3.13 11.04
N THR A 262 8.62 -3.72 10.10
CA THR A 262 7.19 -3.47 9.87
C THR A 262 6.33 -4.42 10.71
N ARG A 263 6.71 -5.69 10.79
CA ARG A 263 6.02 -6.76 11.51
C ARG A 263 5.88 -6.49 13.01
N ARG A 264 6.97 -6.07 13.66
CA ARG A 264 7.15 -6.06 15.14
C ARG A 264 5.93 -5.59 15.94
N PHE A 265 5.25 -4.54 15.49
CA PHE A 265 4.05 -4.03 16.14
C PHE A 265 2.78 -4.26 15.31
N PHE A 266 2.93 -4.41 13.99
CA PHE A 266 1.83 -4.61 13.06
C PHE A 266 1.17 -5.99 13.22
N ASN A 267 1.95 -7.06 13.41
CA ASN A 267 1.45 -8.43 13.54
C ASN A 267 0.34 -8.55 14.58
N THR A 268 0.55 -7.98 15.76
CA THR A 268 -0.46 -7.94 16.84
C THR A 268 -1.74 -7.22 16.42
N VAL A 269 -1.64 -6.10 15.69
CA VAL A 269 -2.81 -5.35 15.22
C VAL A 269 -3.56 -6.11 14.13
N MET A 270 -2.84 -6.78 13.24
CA MET A 270 -3.44 -7.62 12.20
C MET A 270 -4.20 -8.82 12.81
N ASP A 271 -3.61 -9.47 13.82
CA ASP A 271 -4.23 -10.57 14.56
C ASP A 271 -5.48 -10.12 15.35
N ASP A 272 -5.43 -8.94 16.00
CA ASP A 272 -6.58 -8.33 16.70
C ASP A 272 -7.72 -7.96 15.74
N CYS A 273 -7.43 -7.71 14.46
CA CYS A 273 -8.45 -7.52 13.42
C CYS A 273 -9.03 -8.84 12.91
N HIS A 274 -8.45 -9.97 13.30
CA HIS A 274 -8.76 -11.31 12.80
C HIS A 274 -8.64 -11.44 11.28
N LEU A 275 -7.75 -10.63 10.66
CA LEU A 275 -7.67 -10.46 9.21
C LEU A 275 -7.60 -11.80 8.47
N VAL A 276 -6.65 -12.66 8.85
CA VAL A 276 -6.43 -13.97 8.21
C VAL A 276 -7.68 -14.85 8.32
N VAL A 277 -8.32 -14.90 9.49
CA VAL A 277 -9.53 -15.71 9.71
C VAL A 277 -10.68 -15.20 8.85
N ARG A 278 -10.92 -13.88 8.83
CA ARG A 278 -12.00 -13.29 8.03
C ARG A 278 -11.75 -13.50 6.53
N CYS A 279 -10.49 -13.46 6.08
CA CYS A 279 -10.14 -13.80 4.71
C CYS A 279 -10.50 -15.24 4.33
N TYR A 280 -10.22 -16.23 5.19
CA TYR A 280 -10.61 -17.63 4.92
C TYR A 280 -12.12 -17.85 4.94
N LEU A 281 -12.84 -17.12 5.80
CA LEU A 281 -14.30 -17.22 5.90
C LEU A 281 -15.02 -16.53 4.73
N ALA A 282 -14.42 -15.50 4.12
CA ALA A 282 -14.98 -14.79 2.99
C ALA A 282 -15.25 -15.70 1.78
N ALA A 283 -16.09 -15.22 0.85
CA ALA A 283 -16.44 -15.96 -0.35
C ALA A 283 -15.24 -16.15 -1.30
N LEU A 284 -14.41 -15.10 -1.46
CA LEU A 284 -13.42 -15.00 -2.53
C LEU A 284 -12.47 -16.21 -2.66
N PRO A 285 -11.84 -16.75 -1.60
CA PRO A 285 -10.94 -17.91 -1.72
C PRO A 285 -11.58 -19.17 -2.29
N ARG A 286 -12.91 -19.31 -2.18
CA ARG A 286 -13.67 -20.50 -2.63
C ARG A 286 -14.17 -20.37 -4.06
N ARG A 287 -13.96 -19.22 -4.71
CA ARG A 287 -14.42 -18.95 -6.07
C ARG A 287 -13.37 -19.32 -7.09
N ASP A 288 -13.78 -19.72 -8.29
CA ASP A 288 -12.89 -20.08 -9.40
C ASP A 288 -11.94 -18.95 -9.80
N ASN A 289 -12.40 -17.70 -9.71
CA ASN A 289 -11.58 -16.51 -9.98
C ASN A 289 -10.78 -16.00 -8.77
N GLY A 290 -10.80 -16.73 -7.64
CA GLY A 290 -10.13 -16.36 -6.40
C GLY A 290 -8.85 -17.16 -6.11
N HIS A 291 -8.37 -17.99 -7.04
CA HIS A 291 -7.21 -18.85 -6.81
C HIS A 291 -5.94 -18.10 -6.40
N LEU A 292 -5.62 -16.98 -7.04
CA LEU A 292 -4.44 -16.18 -6.68
C LEU A 292 -4.61 -15.56 -5.28
N PHE A 293 -5.80 -15.04 -4.96
CA PHE A 293 -6.09 -14.56 -3.61
C PHE A 293 -5.92 -15.66 -2.56
N ALA A 294 -6.38 -16.88 -2.81
CA ALA A 294 -6.20 -18.01 -1.91
C ALA A 294 -4.72 -18.37 -1.69
N GLN A 295 -3.92 -18.37 -2.76
CA GLN A 295 -2.47 -18.60 -2.67
C GLN A 295 -1.76 -17.52 -1.84
N LEU A 296 -2.09 -16.24 -2.07
CA LEU A 296 -1.58 -15.12 -1.28
C LEU A 296 -2.01 -15.23 0.19
N LEU A 297 -3.25 -15.67 0.46
CA LEU A 297 -3.74 -15.88 1.81
C LEU A 297 -2.97 -16.97 2.56
N ASP A 298 -2.59 -18.06 1.89
CA ASP A 298 -1.75 -19.09 2.48
C ASP A 298 -0.34 -18.56 2.83
N VAL A 299 0.24 -17.72 1.97
CA VAL A 299 1.51 -17.03 2.25
C VAL A 299 1.38 -16.09 3.44
N LEU A 300 0.29 -15.30 3.50
CA LEU A 300 0.04 -14.41 4.63
C LEU A 300 -0.13 -15.19 5.94
N LYS A 301 -0.85 -16.32 5.92
CA LYS A 301 -1.01 -17.20 7.09
C LYS A 301 0.33 -17.75 7.57
N PHE A 302 1.22 -18.11 6.64
CA PHE A 302 2.57 -18.54 6.99
C PHE A 302 3.32 -17.43 7.73
N TYR A 303 3.38 -16.23 7.16
CA TYR A 303 4.07 -15.11 7.81
C TYR A 303 3.40 -14.70 9.13
N SER A 304 2.08 -14.65 9.21
CA SER A 304 1.36 -14.28 10.45
C SER A 304 1.66 -15.20 11.64
N ARG A 305 2.15 -16.43 11.37
CA ARG A 305 2.53 -17.41 12.39
C ARG A 305 4.00 -17.81 12.30
N PHE A 306 4.81 -17.02 11.59
CA PHE A 306 6.24 -17.30 11.45
C PHE A 306 6.89 -17.34 12.83
N GLU A 307 7.75 -18.34 13.03
CA GLU A 307 8.32 -18.71 14.32
C GLU A 307 9.47 -17.77 14.70
N ILE A 308 9.14 -16.51 14.96
CA ILE A 308 10.06 -15.43 15.31
C ILE A 308 9.51 -14.61 16.48
N SER A 309 10.39 -14.19 17.38
CA SER A 309 10.06 -13.25 18.44
C SER A 309 9.91 -11.84 17.88
N ASP A 310 8.71 -11.26 17.94
CA ASP A 310 8.51 -9.86 17.51
C ASP A 310 9.30 -8.87 18.40
N GLU A 311 9.59 -9.22 19.66
CA GLU A 311 10.41 -8.39 20.55
C GLU A 311 11.89 -8.41 20.19
N THR A 312 12.49 -9.60 20.09
CA THR A 312 13.95 -9.74 19.94
C THR A 312 14.38 -9.86 18.48
N GLY A 313 13.53 -10.41 17.62
CA GLY A 313 13.85 -10.78 16.24
C GLY A 313 14.53 -12.15 16.12
N ASP A 314 14.70 -12.87 17.23
CA ASP A 314 15.31 -14.19 17.21
C ASP A 314 14.30 -15.26 16.77
N PRO A 315 14.75 -16.31 16.07
CA PRO A 315 13.90 -17.46 15.76
C PRO A 315 13.44 -18.15 17.05
N LEU A 316 12.18 -18.61 17.05
CA LEU A 316 11.62 -19.41 18.13
C LEU A 316 12.03 -20.86 17.95
N THR A 317 12.38 -21.54 19.05
CA THR A 317 12.67 -22.97 19.03
C THR A 317 11.39 -23.79 19.14
N ASP A 318 11.45 -25.09 18.81
CA ASP A 318 10.33 -26.04 19.04
C ASP A 318 9.82 -26.02 20.48
N HIS A 319 10.74 -25.81 21.44
CA HIS A 319 10.40 -25.69 22.86
C HIS A 319 9.59 -24.41 23.12
N ASP A 320 10.03 -23.27 22.58
CA ASP A 320 9.31 -21.99 22.70
C ASP A 320 7.91 -22.09 22.09
N MET A 321 7.81 -22.68 20.90
CA MET A 321 6.54 -22.90 20.21
C MET A 321 5.58 -23.78 21.02
N THR A 322 6.10 -24.87 21.59
CA THR A 322 5.33 -25.76 22.47
C THR A 322 4.85 -25.01 23.72
N GLN A 323 5.72 -24.21 24.33
CA GLN A 323 5.37 -23.44 25.53
C GLN A 323 4.30 -22.36 25.22
N ILE A 324 4.41 -21.67 24.09
CA ILE A 324 3.41 -20.71 23.62
C ILE A 324 2.05 -21.40 23.45
N HIS A 325 2.04 -22.57 22.81
CA HIS A 325 0.82 -23.35 22.63
C HIS A 325 0.19 -23.75 23.97
N TYR A 326 0.97 -24.31 24.89
CA TYR A 326 0.48 -24.73 26.21
C TYR A 326 -0.03 -23.56 27.05
N ASN A 327 0.64 -22.41 27.01
CA ASN A 327 0.19 -21.21 27.71
C ASN A 327 -1.18 -20.73 27.19
N SER A 328 -1.38 -20.78 25.87
CA SER A 328 -2.67 -20.43 25.25
C SER A 328 -3.79 -21.39 25.66
N ILE A 329 -3.55 -22.72 25.60
CA ILE A 329 -4.53 -23.73 26.03
C ILE A 329 -4.84 -23.61 27.53
N THR A 330 -3.82 -23.42 28.37
CA THR A 330 -3.99 -23.24 29.82
C THR A 330 -4.82 -21.99 30.13
N SER A 331 -4.60 -20.90 29.40
CA SER A 331 -5.36 -19.66 29.56
C SER A 331 -6.83 -19.85 29.17
N LEU A 332 -7.08 -20.58 28.07
CA LEU A 332 -8.44 -20.95 27.65
C LEU A 332 -9.13 -21.85 28.69
N GLN A 333 -8.44 -22.85 29.21
CA GLN A 333 -8.96 -23.72 30.27
C GLN A 333 -9.32 -22.92 31.52
N LYS A 334 -8.44 -22.01 31.96
CA LYS A 334 -8.73 -21.13 33.10
C LYS A 334 -9.98 -20.28 32.86
N ALA A 335 -10.18 -19.77 31.64
CA ALA A 335 -11.38 -18.99 31.32
C ALA A 335 -12.65 -19.85 31.24
N ALA A 336 -12.55 -21.12 30.85
CA ALA A 336 -13.68 -22.04 30.74
C ALA A 336 -14.11 -22.64 32.10
N PHE A 337 -13.18 -22.76 33.05
CA PHE A 337 -13.41 -23.39 34.37
C PHE A 337 -13.38 -22.41 35.55
N ALA A 338 -13.19 -21.12 35.30
CA ALA A 338 -13.41 -20.04 36.29
C ALA A 338 -14.89 -19.65 36.31
#